data_AF-A0A7C5MKI6-F1
#
_entry.id   AF-A0A7C5MKI6-F1
#
_cell.length_a   1.000
_cell.length_b   1.000
_cell.length_c   1.000
_cell.angle_alpha   90.00
_cell.angle_beta   90.00
_cell.angle_gamma   90.00
#
_symmetry.space_group_name_H-M   'P 1'
#
loop_
_entity.id
_entity.type
_entity.pdbx_description
1 polymer ?
#
loop_
_entity_poly.entity_id
_entity_poly.type
_entity_poly.pdbx_seq_one_letter_code
_entity_poly.pdbx_strand_id
1 'polypeptide(L)'
;MAWEILFSEAFIIALLSAGVRLATPILLTSLGEIFTQRSGILNLGLEGMMLIGCFSTFLVAYYTNNVLLALLAGALAGAVIAFVHAVVCISARAN
;
A
#
# COMPACT_ATOMS: atom_id res chain seq x y z
N MET A 1 -29.74 4.99 13.53
CA MET A 1 -29.47 3.54 13.69
C MET A 1 -28.03 3.17 13.32
N ALA A 2 -27.43 3.68 12.23
CA ALA A 2 -26.01 3.39 11.91
C ALA A 2 -24.99 4.08 12.85
N TRP A 3 -25.33 5.24 13.41
CA TRP A 3 -24.43 6.02 14.28
C TRP A 3 -24.02 5.28 15.56
N GLU A 4 -24.93 4.54 16.17
CA GLU A 4 -24.67 3.70 17.36
C GLU A 4 -23.60 2.62 17.07
N ILE A 5 -23.55 2.11 15.83
CA ILE A 5 -22.59 1.08 15.42
C ILE A 5 -21.17 1.68 15.31
N LEU A 6 -21.06 2.89 14.76
CA LEU A 6 -19.79 3.61 14.59
C LEU A 6 -19.17 4.03 15.93
N PHE A 7 -19.98 4.28 16.96
CA PHE A 7 -19.49 4.62 18.30
C PHE A 7 -19.53 3.44 19.27
N SER A 8 -19.77 2.23 18.77
CA SER A 8 -19.71 1.03 19.59
C SER A 8 -18.29 0.77 20.09
N GLU A 9 -18.18 0.25 21.31
CA GLU A 9 -16.90 -0.15 21.92
C GLU A 9 -16.12 -1.08 20.99
N ALA A 10 -16.79 -2.08 20.40
CA ALA A 10 -16.18 -3.03 19.48
C ALA A 10 -15.60 -2.36 18.22
N PHE A 11 -16.32 -1.40 17.63
CA PHE A 11 -15.84 -0.67 16.45
C PHE A 11 -14.61 0.18 16.78
N ILE A 12 -14.65 0.92 17.88
CA ILE A 12 -13.54 1.79 18.30
C ILE A 12 -12.29 0.95 18.58
N ILE A 13 -12.43 -0.16 19.30
CA ILE A 13 -11.32 -1.08 19.58
C ILE A 13 -10.76 -1.65 18.27
N ALA A 14 -11.62 -2.11 17.35
CA ALA A 14 -11.18 -2.66 16.07
C ALA A 14 -10.44 -1.63 15.21
N LEU A 15 -10.96 -0.40 15.13
CA LEU A 15 -10.37 0.70 14.37
C LEU A 15 -8.98 1.07 14.90
N LEU A 16 -8.85 1.31 16.21
CA LEU A 16 -7.58 1.65 16.84
C LEU A 16 -6.57 0.52 16.72
N SER A 17 -7.01 -0.71 16.94
CA SER A 17 -6.18 -1.91 16.83
C SER A 17 -5.66 -2.12 15.40
N ALA A 18 -6.51 -1.90 14.39
CA ALA A 18 -6.11 -1.92 12.99
C ALA A 18 -5.11 -0.81 12.66
N GLY A 19 -5.34 0.41 13.15
CA GLY A 19 -4.44 1.54 12.98
C GLY A 19 -3.03 1.23 13.49
N VAL A 20 -2.89 0.70 14.71
CA VAL A 20 -1.58 0.34 15.28
C VAL A 20 -0.88 -0.76 14.47
N ARG A 21 -1.60 -1.80 14.02
CA ARG A 21 -1.01 -2.88 13.21
C ARG A 21 -0.55 -2.41 11.83
N LEU A 22 -1.33 -1.51 11.20
CA LEU A 22 -1.02 -1.00 9.87
C LEU A 22 -0.02 0.15 9.90
N ALA A 23 0.17 0.82 11.03
CA ALA A 23 1.13 1.92 11.17
C ALA A 23 2.55 1.50 10.79
N THR A 24 3.03 0.33 11.24
CA THR A 24 4.39 -0.13 10.93
C THR A 24 4.65 -0.32 9.43
N PRO A 25 3.85 -1.11 8.67
CA PRO A 25 4.08 -1.24 7.23
C PRO A 25 3.86 0.08 6.49
N ILE A 26 2.87 0.91 6.88
CA ILE A 26 2.65 2.22 6.27
C ILE A 26 3.85 3.14 6.47
N LEU A 27 4.43 3.18 7.68
CA LEU A 27 5.63 3.97 7.96
C LEU A 27 6.82 3.57 7.07
N LEU A 28 7.01 2.27 6.81
CA LEU A 28 8.04 1.81 5.88
C LEU A 28 7.79 2.31 4.46
N THR A 29 6.53 2.33 4.01
CA THR A 29 6.18 2.87 2.69
C THR A 29 6.35 4.39 2.65
N SER A 30 5.95 5.12 3.71
CA SER A 30 6.15 6.57 3.84
C SER A 30 7.62 6.97 3.83
N LEU A 31 8.52 6.16 4.41
CA LEU A 31 9.96 6.40 4.31
C LEU A 31 10.43 6.39 2.85
N GLY A 32 9.88 5.49 2.02
CA GLY A 32 10.12 5.46 0.58
C GLY A 32 9.56 6.71 -0.11
N GLU A 33 8.34 7.10 0.24
CA GLU A 33 7.67 8.28 -0.33
C GLU A 33 8.42 9.58 -0.06
N ILE A 34 9.05 9.72 1.11
CA ILE A 34 9.88 10.90 1.43
C ILE A 34 10.96 11.12 0.36
N PHE A 35 11.55 10.06 -0.20
CA PHE A 35 12.52 10.21 -1.29
C PHE A 35 11.88 10.73 -2.58
N THR A 36 10.66 10.27 -2.90
CA THR A 36 9.87 10.75 -4.04
C THR A 36 9.47 12.21 -3.87
N GLN A 37 9.00 12.59 -2.67
CA GLN A 37 8.65 13.99 -2.37
C GLN A 37 9.87 14.92 -2.47
N ARG A 38 11.05 14.45 -2.05
CA ARG A 38 12.30 15.23 -2.18
C ARG A 38 12.71 15.46 -3.63
N SER A 39 12.31 14.60 -4.58
CA SER A 39 12.55 14.84 -6.01
C SER A 39 11.49 15.76 -6.65
N GLY A 40 10.55 16.29 -5.86
CA GLY A 40 9.51 17.21 -6.33
C GLY A 40 8.31 16.52 -7.00
N ILE A 41 8.19 15.20 -6.84
CA ILE A 41 7.06 14.40 -7.34
C ILE A 41 6.24 13.95 -6.14
N LEU A 42 4.94 14.22 -6.15
CA LEU A 42 4.02 13.70 -5.14
C LEU A 42 3.42 12.38 -5.64
N ASN A 43 3.27 11.39 -4.76
CA ASN A 43 2.69 10.11 -5.11
C ASN A 43 1.38 9.87 -4.35
N LEU A 44 0.32 10.55 -4.81
CA LEU A 44 -1.04 10.35 -4.29
C LEU A 44 -1.58 8.93 -4.54
N GLY A 45 -1.01 8.21 -5.51
CA GLY A 45 -1.41 6.85 -5.87
C GLY A 45 -0.75 5.74 -5.03
N LEU A 46 0.04 6.10 -4.01
CA LEU A 46 0.85 5.16 -3.22
C LEU A 46 0.00 4.08 -2.53
N GLU A 47 -1.17 4.42 -2.00
CA GLU A 47 -2.10 3.42 -1.43
C GLU A 47 -2.52 2.38 -2.48
N GLY A 48 -2.77 2.81 -3.73
CA GLY A 48 -3.06 1.92 -4.84
C GLY A 48 -1.91 0.98 -5.16
N MET A 49 -0.65 1.48 -5.14
CA MET A 49 0.54 0.65 -5.34
C MET A 49 0.68 -0.41 -4.24
N MET A 50 0.43 -0.03 -2.99
CA MET A 50 0.43 -0.96 -1.85
C MET A 50 -0.65 -2.05 -2.02
N LEU A 51 -1.86 -1.67 -2.42
CA LEU A 51 -2.96 -2.62 -2.65
C LEU A 51 -2.64 -3.61 -3.78
N ILE A 52 -2.04 -3.15 -4.89
CA ILE A 52 -1.64 -4.03 -6.00
C ILE A 52 -0.56 -5.03 -5.55
N GLY A 53 0.44 -4.58 -4.79
CA GLY A 53 1.46 -5.46 -4.23
C GLY A 53 0.87 -6.49 -3.26
N CYS A 54 -0.06 -6.06 -2.39
CA CYS A 54 -0.75 -6.92 -1.43
C CYS A 54 -1.59 -7.99 -2.13
N PHE A 55 -2.41 -7.58 -3.11
CA PHE A 55 -3.22 -8.49 -3.89
C PHE A 55 -2.39 -9.51 -4.67
N SER A 56 -1.30 -9.05 -5.31
CA SER A 56 -0.39 -9.94 -6.06
C SER A 56 0.29 -10.96 -5.14
N THR A 57 0.72 -10.52 -3.96
CA THR A 57 1.28 -11.42 -2.93
C THR A 57 0.27 -12.47 -2.51
N PHE A 58 -0.96 -12.06 -2.19
CA PHE A 58 -2.04 -12.95 -1.79
C PHE A 58 -2.36 -13.98 -2.88
N LEU A 59 -2.51 -13.53 -4.13
CA LEU A 59 -2.84 -14.40 -5.26
C LEU A 59 -1.79 -15.49 -5.45
N VAL A 60 -0.51 -15.11 -5.42
CA VAL A 60 0.58 -16.08 -5.58
C VAL A 60 0.70 -17.00 -4.37
N ALA A 61 0.55 -16.50 -3.15
CA ALA A 61 0.52 -17.34 -1.95
C ALA A 61 -0.60 -18.38 -2.01
N TYR A 62 -1.80 -17.97 -2.46
CA TYR A 62 -2.97 -18.83 -2.57
C TYR A 62 -2.77 -20.00 -3.55
N TYR A 63 -2.24 -19.73 -4.74
CA TYR A 63 -2.06 -20.78 -5.76
C TYR A 63 -0.79 -21.60 -5.55
N THR A 64 0.31 -21.00 -5.10
CA THR A 64 1.61 -21.68 -5.02
C THR A 64 1.90 -22.29 -3.66
N ASN A 65 1.20 -21.85 -2.61
CA ASN A 65 1.52 -22.17 -1.20
C ASN A 65 2.98 -21.87 -0.83
N ASN A 66 3.65 -20.98 -1.57
CA ASN A 66 5.06 -20.65 -1.37
C ASN A 66 5.22 -19.17 -1.00
N VAL A 67 5.66 -18.93 0.24
CA VAL A 67 5.79 -17.59 0.82
C VAL A 67 6.86 -16.74 0.11
N LEU A 68 7.98 -17.34 -0.29
CA LEU A 68 9.07 -16.63 -0.96
C LEU A 68 8.65 -16.17 -2.36
N LEU A 69 7.98 -17.04 -3.12
CA LEU A 69 7.45 -16.68 -4.43
C LEU A 69 6.37 -15.60 -4.32
N ALA A 70 5.50 -15.68 -3.32
CA ALA A 70 4.48 -14.68 -3.05
C ALA A 70 5.09 -13.30 -2.75
N LEU A 71 6.11 -13.25 -1.88
CA LEU A 71 6.82 -12.02 -1.55
C LEU A 71 7.46 -11.38 -2.79
N LEU A 72 8.15 -12.18 -3.60
CA LEU A 72 8.78 -11.70 -4.84
C LEU A 72 7.74 -11.18 -5.84
N ALA A 73 6.62 -11.86 -5.98
CA ALA A 73 5.54 -11.42 -6.88
C ALA A 73 4.95 -10.08 -6.45
N GLY A 74 4.70 -9.87 -5.16
CA GLY A 74 4.24 -8.59 -4.63
C GLY A 74 5.23 -7.46 -4.85
N ALA A 75 6.52 -7.70 -4.56
CA ALA A 75 7.59 -6.72 -4.77
C ALA A 75 7.70 -6.31 -6.25
N LEU A 76 7.67 -7.28 -7.17
CA LEU A 76 7.71 -7.02 -8.61
C LEU A 76 6.47 -6.28 -9.10
N ALA A 77 5.27 -6.67 -8.66
CA ALA A 77 4.04 -5.98 -9.03
C ALA A 77 4.05 -4.52 -8.57
N GLY A 78 4.45 -4.26 -7.32
CA GLY A 78 4.60 -2.90 -6.80
C GLY A 78 5.64 -2.10 -7.60
N ALA A 79 6.79 -2.69 -7.93
CA ALA A 79 7.83 -2.04 -8.72
C ALA A 79 7.35 -1.69 -10.14
N VAL A 80 6.57 -2.56 -10.78
CA VAL A 80 5.99 -2.30 -12.12
C VAL A 80 5.04 -1.10 -12.07
N ILE A 81 4.16 -1.02 -11.07
CA ILE A 81 3.24 0.12 -10.95
C ILE A 81 4.00 1.41 -10.59
N ALA A 82 4.99 1.33 -9.70
CA ALA A 82 5.86 2.46 -9.39
C ALA A 82 6.61 2.96 -10.63
N PHE A 83 7.04 2.04 -11.51
CA PHE A 83 7.66 2.39 -12.79
C PHE A 83 6.69 3.10 -13.73
N VAL A 84 5.44 2.61 -13.84
CA VAL A 84 4.40 3.30 -14.62
C VAL A 84 4.16 4.71 -14.09
N HIS A 85 4.03 4.88 -12.77
CA HIS A 85 3.91 6.20 -12.15
C HIS A 85 5.11 7.08 -12.45
N ALA A 86 6.34 6.57 -12.34
CA ALA A 86 7.54 7.33 -12.68
C ALA A 86 7.54 7.81 -14.14
N VAL A 87 7.15 6.95 -15.09
CA VAL A 87 7.01 7.34 -16.52
C VAL A 87 5.98 8.45 -16.68
N VAL A 88 4.81 8.33 -16.06
CA VAL A 88 3.75 9.34 -16.14
C VAL A 88 4.21 10.67 -15.53
N CYS A 89 4.81 10.65 -14.35
CA CYS A 89 5.26 11.87 -13.68
C CYS A 89 6.41 12.55 -14.43
N ILE A 90 7.39 11.80 -14.93
CA ILE A 90 8.56 12.35 -15.62
C ILE A 90 8.21 12.81 -17.04
N SER A 91 7.48 12.00 -17.81
CA SER A 91 7.17 12.31 -19.20
C SER A 91 6.00 13.30 -19.35
N ALA A 92 4.95 13.16 -18.54
CA ALA A 92 3.75 13.99 -18.64
C ALA A 92 3.70 15.13 -17.61
N ARG A 93 4.69 15.25 -16.72
CA ARG A 93 4.74 16.27 -15.64
C ARG A 93 3.51 16.24 -14.73
N ALA A 94 2.94 15.05 -14.53
CA ALA A 94 1.87 14.84 -13.57
C ALA A 94 2.48 14.68 -12.16
N ASN A 95 1.95 15.42 -11.18
CA ASN A 95 2.35 15.36 -9.77
C ASN A 95 1.13 15.04 -8.90
#